data_AF-A0AAN8JKW5-F1
#
_entry.id   AF-A0AAN8JKW5-F1
#
_cell.length_a   1.000
_cell.length_b   1.000
_cell.length_c   1.000
_cell.angle_alpha   90.00
_cell.angle_beta   90.00
_cell.angle_gamma   90.00
#
_symmetry.space_group_name_H-M   'P 1'
#
loop_
_entity.id
_entity.type
_entity.pdbx_description
1 polymer ?
#
loop_
_entity_poly.entity_id
_entity_poly.type
_entity_poly.pdbx_seq_one_letter_code
_entity_poly.pdbx_strand_id
1 'polypeptide(L)'
;MESLKKPTPNSGCMADHYDSVIKTALDKLAPLSTKTITIKPKAPWFTPDLSAARRIMRKAERQLKSHGREILTNRFSKSKGRNTTTFSNNPEWNTTKIRFKKHTLKDSLRFVRN
;
A
#
# COMPACT_ATOMS: atom_id res chain seq x y z
N MET A 1 17.85 29.61 32.29
CA MET A 1 18.75 29.84 31.14
C MET A 1 20.15 29.56 31.63
N GLU A 2 20.74 28.43 31.26
CA GLU A 2 22.11 28.04 31.63
C GLU A 2 23.08 29.14 31.16
N SER A 3 23.76 29.79 32.09
CA SER A 3 24.73 30.84 31.80
C SER A 3 26.02 30.24 31.25
N LEU A 4 26.47 30.74 30.09
CA LEU A 4 27.72 30.32 29.43
C LEU A 4 28.91 30.52 30.38
N LYS A 5 29.41 29.43 30.95
CA LYS A 5 30.63 29.44 31.78
C LYS A 5 31.82 29.71 30.88
N LYS A 6 32.55 30.80 31.14
CA LYS A 6 33.70 31.23 30.32
C LYS A 6 34.85 30.21 30.48
N PRO A 7 35.49 29.75 29.39
CA PRO A 7 36.59 28.80 29.49
C PRO A 7 37.82 29.45 30.12
N THR A 8 38.55 28.68 30.94
CA THR A 8 39.84 29.07 31.51
C THR A 8 40.97 28.86 30.47
N PRO A 9 42.09 29.58 30.56
CA PRO A 9 43.05 29.72 29.45
C PRO A 9 44.06 28.56 29.35
N ASN A 10 43.60 27.31 29.45
CA ASN A 10 44.41 26.11 29.16
C ASN A 10 43.99 25.57 27.77
N SER A 11 44.97 25.30 26.90
CA SER A 11 44.73 24.93 25.50
C SER A 11 43.90 23.66 25.33
N GLY A 12 44.08 22.67 26.22
CA GLY A 12 43.28 21.44 26.19
C GLY A 12 41.82 21.66 26.58
N CYS A 13 41.54 22.50 27.58
CA CYS A 13 40.18 22.72 28.06
C CYS A 13 39.33 23.61 27.13
N MET A 14 39.96 24.35 26.21
CA MET A 14 39.26 25.21 25.24
C MET A 14 38.60 24.38 24.13
N ALA A 15 39.27 23.32 23.67
CA ALA A 15 38.74 22.43 22.63
C ALA A 15 37.51 21.67 23.14
N ASP A 16 37.60 21.07 24.34
CA ASP A 16 36.48 20.36 24.97
C ASP A 16 35.28 21.28 25.23
N HIS A 17 35.55 22.53 25.62
CA HIS A 17 34.50 23.54 25.83
C HIS A 17 33.80 23.87 24.52
N TYR A 18 34.56 24.10 23.45
CA TYR A 18 34.00 24.38 22.12
C TYR A 18 33.09 23.25 21.62
N ASP A 19 33.57 22.00 21.72
CA ASP A 19 32.81 20.82 21.31
C ASP A 19 31.52 20.68 22.12
N SER A 20 31.57 20.96 23.42
CA SER A 20 30.38 20.93 24.29
C SER A 20 29.34 21.99 23.91
N VAL A 21 29.78 23.20 23.56
CA VAL A 21 28.89 24.30 23.17
C VAL A 21 28.23 24.00 21.82
N ILE A 22 28.99 23.51 20.85
CA ILE A 22 28.42 23.12 19.55
C ILE A 22 27.41 21.99 19.72
N LYS A 23 27.73 20.97 20.51
CA LYS A 23 26.84 19.84 20.75
C LYS A 23 25.51 20.30 21.37
N THR A 24 25.56 21.16 22.39
CA THR A 24 24.34 21.69 23.02
C THR A 24 23.54 22.62 22.11
N ALA A 25 24.19 23.35 21.21
CA ALA A 25 23.52 24.15 20.19
C ALA A 25 22.82 23.27 19.14
N LEU A 26 23.50 22.22 18.69
CA LEU A 26 22.95 21.23 17.76
C LEU A 26 21.76 20.48 18.37
N ASP A 27 21.83 20.06 19.63
CA ASP A 27 20.72 19.38 20.31
C ASP A 27 19.47 20.25 20.42
N LYS A 28 19.63 21.58 20.56
CA LYS A 28 18.52 22.55 20.60
C LYS A 28 17.93 22.85 19.23
N LEU A 29 18.79 23.03 18.22
CA LEU A 29 18.37 23.44 16.87
C LEU A 29 17.92 22.25 16.02
N ALA A 30 18.46 21.06 16.28
CA ALA A 30 18.26 19.86 15.50
C ALA A 30 18.26 18.62 16.42
N PRO A 31 17.24 18.45 17.28
CA PRO A 31 17.15 17.27 18.13
C PRO A 31 17.10 16.00 17.27
N LEU A 32 17.82 14.97 17.71
CA LEU A 32 17.81 13.65 17.07
C LEU A 32 16.40 13.05 17.11
N SER A 33 15.73 13.05 15.95
CA SER A 33 14.42 12.43 15.80
C SER A 33 14.57 10.97 15.37
N THR A 34 14.35 10.05 16.30
CA THR A 34 14.27 8.61 15.99
C THR A 34 12.86 8.28 15.49
N LYS A 35 12.75 7.74 14.28
CA LYS A 35 11.49 7.25 13.71
C LYS A 35 11.51 5.72 13.69
N THR A 36 10.52 5.11 14.32
CA THR A 36 10.36 3.65 14.29
C THR A 36 9.70 3.24 12.98
N ILE A 37 10.44 2.50 12.14
CA ILE A 37 9.91 1.97 10.87
C ILE A 37 9.22 0.64 11.16
N THR A 38 7.89 0.59 10.99
CA THR A 38 7.14 -0.67 11.09
C THR A 38 7.33 -1.49 9.81
N ILE A 39 8.06 -2.59 9.90
CA ILE A 39 8.18 -3.56 8.81
C ILE A 39 6.88 -4.39 8.77
N LYS A 40 6.02 -4.12 7.79
CA LYS A 40 4.82 -4.93 7.57
C LYS A 40 5.20 -6.22 6.86
N PRO A 41 4.76 -7.40 7.34
CA PRO A 41 4.99 -8.64 6.64
C PRO A 41 4.37 -8.58 5.25
N LYS A 42 5.04 -9.18 4.27
CA LYS A 42 4.55 -9.25 2.90
C LYS A 42 3.21 -9.99 2.90
N ALA A 43 2.16 -9.35 2.37
CA ALA A 43 0.83 -9.94 2.32
C ALA A 43 0.89 -11.32 1.61
N PRO A 44 0.67 -12.44 2.31
CA PRO A 44 0.88 -13.78 1.76
C PRO A 44 -0.11 -14.10 0.62
N TRP A 45 -1.27 -13.46 0.65
CA TRP A 45 -2.27 -13.51 -0.41
C TRP A 45 -1.92 -12.63 -1.62
N PHE A 46 -0.95 -11.72 -1.52
CA PHE A 46 -0.53 -10.84 -2.62
C PHE A 46 0.66 -11.44 -3.36
N THR A 47 0.36 -12.45 -4.18
CA THR A 47 1.36 -13.13 -5.00
C THR A 47 1.90 -12.20 -6.09
N PRO A 48 3.14 -12.44 -6.58
CA PRO A 48 3.71 -11.70 -7.71
C PRO A 48 2.81 -11.71 -8.95
N ASP A 49 2.08 -12.79 -9.18
CA ASP A 49 1.16 -12.94 -10.31
C ASP A 49 -0.03 -11.97 -10.23
N LEU A 50 -0.59 -11.80 -9.03
CA LEU A 50 -1.63 -10.80 -8.78
C LEU A 50 -1.11 -9.38 -9.00
N SER A 51 0.13 -9.10 -8.61
CA SER A 51 0.79 -7.83 -8.87
C SER A 51 0.96 -7.58 -10.37
N ALA A 52 1.44 -8.56 -11.13
CA ALA A 52 1.61 -8.49 -12.58
C ALA A 52 0.26 -8.28 -13.29
N ALA A 53 -0.78 -9.02 -12.90
CA ALA A 53 -2.13 -8.85 -13.43
C ALA A 53 -2.67 -7.44 -13.15
N ARG A 54 -2.52 -6.93 -11.92
CA ARG A 54 -2.95 -5.58 -11.53
C ARG A 54 -2.21 -4.50 -12.32
N ARG A 55 -0.91 -4.69 -12.59
CA ARG A 55 -0.11 -3.77 -13.41
C ARG A 55 -0.64 -3.69 -14.85
N ILE A 56 -1.00 -4.81 -15.45
CA ILE A 56 -1.60 -4.87 -16.79
C ILE A 56 -2.94 -4.12 -16.81
N MET A 57 -3.80 -4.36 -15.81
CA MET A 57 -5.09 -3.67 -15.69
C MET A 57 -4.92 -2.15 -15.57
N ARG A 58 -4.03 -1.69 -14.68
CA ARG A 58 -3.76 -0.26 -14.50
C ARG A 58 -3.17 0.40 -15.74
N LYS A 59 -2.31 -0.31 -16.48
CA LYS A 59 -1.78 0.17 -17.77
C LYS A 59 -2.92 0.37 -18.77
N ALA A 60 -3.81 -0.61 -18.92
CA ALA A 60 -4.97 -0.51 -19.79
C ALA A 60 -5.93 0.61 -19.35
N GLU A 61 -6.16 0.77 -18.04
CA GLU A 61 -7.00 1.85 -17.48
C GLU A 61 -6.43 3.24 -17.80
N ARG A 62 -5.12 3.45 -17.61
CA ARG A 62 -4.46 4.73 -17.92
C ARG A 62 -4.50 5.04 -19.41
N GLN A 63 -4.26 4.03 -20.25
CA GLN A 63 -4.36 4.18 -21.70
C GLN A 63 -5.78 4.57 -22.11
N LEU A 64 -6.81 3.94 -21.53
CA LEU A 64 -8.21 4.26 -21.77
C LEU A 64 -8.55 5.70 -21.35
N LYS A 65 -8.17 6.10 -20.13
CA LYS A 65 -8.39 7.47 -19.62
C LYS A 65 -7.71 8.53 -20.51
N SER A 66 -6.52 8.23 -21.02
CA SER A 66 -5.74 9.18 -21.81
C SER A 66 -6.17 9.27 -23.28
N HIS A 67 -6.70 8.20 -23.89
CA HIS A 67 -6.92 8.14 -25.35
C HIS A 67 -8.38 7.92 -25.75
N GLY A 68 -9.30 7.67 -24.81
CA GLY A 68 -10.75 7.73 -25.02
C GLY A 68 -11.33 6.89 -26.17
N ARG A 69 -10.65 5.84 -26.66
CA ARG A 69 -11.05 5.09 -27.86
C ARG A 69 -11.41 3.62 -27.59
N GLU A 70 -12.39 3.14 -28.35
CA GLU A 70 -13.00 1.79 -28.30
C GLU A 70 -12.02 0.62 -28.47
N ILE A 71 -10.92 0.79 -29.22
CA ILE A 71 -9.91 -0.27 -29.40
C ILE A 71 -9.21 -0.64 -28.07
N LEU A 72 -9.12 0.31 -27.12
CA LEU A 72 -8.55 0.09 -25.79
C LEU A 72 -9.57 -0.46 -24.78
N THR A 73 -10.87 -0.32 -25.03
CA THR A 73 -11.93 -0.83 -24.13
C THR A 73 -11.95 -2.36 -24.13
N ASN A 74 -11.72 -3.00 -25.28
CA ASN A 74 -11.61 -4.46 -25.41
C ASN A 74 -10.38 -5.02 -24.67
N ARG A 75 -9.26 -4.28 -24.68
CA ARG A 75 -8.04 -4.67 -23.94
C ARG A 75 -8.25 -4.55 -22.43
N PHE A 76 -8.93 -3.49 -21.99
CA PHE A 76 -9.29 -3.30 -20.58
C PHE A 76 -10.30 -4.35 -20.10
N SER A 77 -11.37 -4.62 -20.85
CA SER A 77 -12.37 -5.63 -20.49
C SER A 77 -11.76 -7.05 -20.40
N LYS A 78 -10.92 -7.44 -21.36
CA LYS A 78 -10.16 -8.71 -21.33
C LYS A 78 -9.15 -8.81 -20.18
N SER A 79 -8.66 -7.67 -19.67
CA SER A 79 -7.77 -7.67 -18.49
C SER A 79 -8.52 -7.94 -17.18
N LYS A 80 -9.84 -7.66 -17.12
CA LYS A 80 -10.68 -7.89 -15.93
C LYS A 80 -11.13 -9.35 -15.74
N GLY A 81 -11.08 -10.18 -16.79
CA GLY A 81 -11.59 -11.56 -16.74
C GLY A 81 -10.57 -12.64 -16.36
N ARG A 82 -9.29 -12.28 -16.16
CA ARG A 82 -8.17 -13.24 -16.03
C ARG A 82 -7.68 -13.47 -14.59
N ASN A 83 -8.19 -12.73 -13.63
CA ASN A 83 -7.73 -12.72 -12.23
C ASN A 83 -8.71 -13.38 -11.24
N THR A 84 -9.77 -14.04 -11.73
CA THR A 84 -10.74 -14.78 -10.90
C THR A 84 -10.35 -16.25 -10.67
N THR A 85 -9.38 -16.78 -11.43
CA THR A 85 -9.06 -18.22 -11.45
C THR A 85 -8.00 -18.65 -10.42
N THR A 86 -7.28 -17.72 -9.78
CA THR A 86 -6.21 -18.06 -8.83
C THR A 86 -6.66 -18.15 -7.37
N PHE A 87 -7.84 -17.63 -7.02
CA PHE A 87 -8.44 -17.81 -5.68
C PHE A 87 -9.08 -19.20 -5.47
N SER A 88 -9.24 -19.99 -6.53
CA SER A 88 -10.04 -21.24 -6.54
C SER A 88 -9.27 -22.50 -6.15
N ASN A 89 -7.95 -22.45 -6.02
CA ASN A 89 -7.14 -23.65 -5.73
C ASN A 89 -6.79 -23.83 -4.25
N ASN A 90 -7.33 -22.98 -3.36
CA ASN A 90 -7.23 -23.21 -1.92
C ASN A 90 -8.51 -23.90 -1.39
N PRO A 91 -8.46 -25.19 -1.00
CA PRO A 91 -9.64 -25.95 -0.60
C PRO A 91 -10.30 -25.48 0.71
N GLU A 92 -9.64 -24.66 1.52
CA GLU A 92 -10.13 -24.14 2.82
C GLU A 92 -11.03 -22.88 2.69
N TRP A 93 -11.11 -22.27 1.50
CA TRP A 93 -11.96 -21.09 1.23
C TRP A 93 -12.89 -21.28 0.02
N ASN A 94 -13.13 -22.54 -0.39
CA ASN A 94 -13.98 -22.88 -1.53
C ASN A 94 -15.47 -22.68 -1.21
N THR A 95 -15.91 -21.42 -1.10
CA THR A 95 -17.34 -21.11 -1.05
C THR A 95 -18.02 -21.71 -2.30
N THR A 96 -19.03 -22.55 -2.07
CA THR A 96 -19.84 -23.18 -3.12
C THR A 96 -20.18 -22.12 -4.17
N LYS A 97 -19.79 -22.32 -5.43
CA LYS A 97 -20.06 -21.39 -6.53
C LYS A 97 -21.53 -20.94 -6.45
N ILE A 98 -21.78 -19.70 -6.00
CA ILE A 98 -23.11 -19.10 -6.04
C ILE A 98 -23.42 -18.89 -7.52
N ARG A 99 -24.10 -19.88 -8.11
CA ARG A 99 -24.64 -19.77 -9.45
C ARG A 99 -25.87 -18.87 -9.32
N PHE A 100 -25.72 -17.57 -9.61
CA PHE A 100 -26.86 -16.68 -9.75
C PHE A 100 -27.73 -17.21 -10.90
N LYS A 101 -28.81 -17.93 -10.54
CA LYS A 101 -29.84 -18.36 -11.47
C LYS A 101 -30.61 -17.09 -11.83
N LYS A 102 -30.55 -16.66 -13.09
CA LYS A 102 -31.40 -15.55 -13.55
C LYS A 102 -32.85 -16.00 -13.34
N HIS A 103 -33.58 -15.32 -12.44
CA HIS A 103 -35.01 -15.54 -12.29
C HIS A 103 -35.67 -15.24 -13.64
N THR A 104 -36.39 -16.22 -14.18
CA THR A 104 -37.26 -16.00 -15.34
C THR A 104 -38.70 -15.86 -14.85
N LEU A 105 -39.54 -15.12 -15.57
CA LEU A 105 -40.94 -14.87 -15.23
C LEU A 105 -41.80 -16.14 -14.99
N LYS A 106 -41.31 -17.33 -15.37
CA LYS A 106 -41.98 -18.61 -15.07
C LYS A 106 -41.84 -19.06 -13.61
N ASP A 107 -40.90 -18.48 -12.85
CA ASP A 107 -40.68 -18.86 -11.46
C ASP A 107 -41.58 -18.10 -10.45
N SER A 108 -42.25 -17.02 -10.87
CA SER A 108 -43.20 -16.27 -10.03
C SER A 108 -44.59 -16.92 -9.91
N LEU A 109 -44.92 -17.93 -10.72
CA LEU A 109 -46.20 -18.65 -10.65
C LEU A 109 -46.21 -19.86 -9.69
N ARG A 110 -45.14 -20.10 -8.93
CA ARG A 110 -45.04 -21.24 -7.99
C ARG A 110 -45.38 -20.92 -6.53
N PHE A 111 -45.85 -19.70 -6.24
CA PHE A 111 -46.34 -19.29 -4.92
C PHE A 111 -47.85 -18.99 -4.95
N VAL A 112 -48.64 -19.96 -5.40
CA VAL A 112 -50.08 -20.01 -5.06
C VAL A 112 -50.38 -21.44 -4.66
N ARG A 113 -50.29 -21.69 -3.35
CA ARG A 113 -50.96 -22.77 -2.59
C ARG A 113 -50.61 -22.59 -1.12
N ASN A 114 -51.50 -21.92 -0.39
CA ASN A 114 -52.26 -22.50 0.71
C ASN A 114 -53.51 -21.65 0.92
#